data_AF-A0AAI8MN15-F1
#
_entry.id   AF-A0AAI8MN15-F1
#
_cell.length_a   1.000
_cell.length_b   1.000
_cell.length_c   1.000
_cell.angle_alpha   90.00
_cell.angle_beta   90.00
_cell.angle_gamma   90.00
#
_symmetry.space_group_name_H-M   'P 1'
#
loop_
_entity.id
_entity.type
_entity.pdbx_description
1 polymer ?
#
loop_
_entity_poly.entity_id
_entity_poly.type
_entity_poly.pdbx_seq_one_letter_code
_entity_poly.pdbx_strand_id
1 'polypeptide(L)'
;MIVSFFDEDIDKPYISASLYNQSNPALPPLPLNAHQTSLSARTLNNTKETEDTNSSIVESGLNEITLSNIKEKEQIYLQAQRDYEELIKHNFTQKIQKNKDSIVEGAYNERIKKIHTQTIDLAKIVSIGGEYNTNVALSKDTIVGLSHTLNVGASNKLRVAKDSSEYVGEDKSVEIQANLNTSIKQDENRNVGGNKREVVEGDVELDSIKGLNYRSQEHINLQAINYIDVFAKESFSTQTDKQHTETADSKYSEIQTNYSVNAGNTIIHQVGDTSITAKGDCVIIKAGGVEVVIDSKGLIVKGGEVKAE
;
A
#
# COMPACT_ATOMS: atom_id res chain seq x y z
N MET A 1 -71.82 8.92 12.11
CA MET A 1 -71.52 8.52 13.50
C MET A 1 -72.54 9.20 14.41
N ILE A 2 -73.19 8.45 15.30
CA ILE A 2 -73.99 9.02 16.40
C ILE A 2 -73.13 8.97 17.65
N VAL A 3 -72.89 10.14 18.24
CA VAL A 3 -72.30 10.27 19.57
C VAL A 3 -73.43 10.55 20.55
N SER A 4 -73.47 9.78 21.62
CA SER A 4 -74.41 9.93 22.73
C SER A 4 -73.61 10.20 24.00
N PHE A 5 -74.26 10.73 25.03
CA PHE A 5 -73.61 11.14 26.26
C PHE A 5 -74.20 10.36 27.43
N PHE A 6 -73.36 9.78 28.28
CA PHE A 6 -73.84 9.17 29.51
C PHE A 6 -74.39 10.28 30.41
N ASP A 7 -75.65 10.13 30.86
CA ASP A 7 -76.37 11.12 31.68
C ASP A 7 -76.44 12.54 31.06
N GLU A 8 -76.42 12.65 29.73
CA GLU A 8 -76.38 13.93 29.00
C GLU A 8 -75.13 14.80 29.31
N ASP A 9 -74.10 14.19 29.91
CA ASP A 9 -72.83 14.84 30.24
C ASP A 9 -71.94 14.89 28.99
N ILE A 10 -71.77 16.10 28.43
CA ILE A 10 -70.97 16.32 27.22
C ILE A 10 -69.50 15.86 27.39
N ASP A 11 -69.01 15.76 28.63
CA ASP A 11 -67.66 15.30 28.95
C ASP A 11 -67.53 13.76 28.97
N LYS A 12 -68.63 13.02 28.78
CA LYS A 12 -68.67 11.54 28.71
C LYS A 12 -69.30 11.02 27.41
N PRO A 13 -68.71 11.33 26.24
CA PRO A 13 -69.21 10.80 24.99
C PRO A 13 -69.00 9.28 24.91
N TYR A 14 -70.02 8.57 24.43
CA TYR A 14 -69.91 7.20 23.95
C TYR A 14 -70.52 7.10 22.55
N ILE A 15 -69.98 6.20 21.73
CA ILE A 15 -70.48 5.98 20.37
C ILE A 15 -71.56 4.90 20.45
N SER A 16 -72.82 5.29 20.24
CA SER A 16 -73.98 4.39 20.34
C SER A 16 -74.28 3.66 19.04
N ALA A 17 -73.97 4.28 17.89
CA ALA A 17 -74.10 3.67 16.57
C ALA A 17 -73.30 4.45 15.50
N SER A 18 -73.07 3.81 14.35
CA SER A 18 -72.70 4.52 13.13
C SER A 18 -73.83 4.40 12.12
N LEU A 19 -74.41 5.53 11.69
CA LEU A 19 -75.37 5.54 10.59
C LEU A 19 -74.65 5.41 9.25
N TYR A 20 -75.20 4.54 8.41
CA TYR A 20 -74.85 4.42 7.00
C TYR A 20 -75.22 5.71 6.24
N ASN A 21 -74.29 6.23 5.43
CA ASN A 21 -74.57 7.36 4.54
C ASN A 21 -74.98 6.82 3.16
N GLN A 22 -76.23 6.99 2.75
CA GLN A 22 -76.72 6.54 1.44
C GLN A 22 -76.08 7.25 0.23
N SER A 23 -75.40 8.37 0.45
CA SER A 23 -74.71 9.15 -0.59
C SER A 23 -73.28 8.65 -0.85
N ASN A 24 -72.78 7.74 -0.01
CA ASN A 24 -71.50 7.07 -0.16
C ASN A 24 -71.82 5.56 -0.25
N PRO A 25 -71.72 4.92 -1.42
CA PRO A 25 -72.06 3.50 -1.53
C PRO A 25 -71.27 2.72 -0.48
N ALA A 26 -71.96 1.82 0.23
CA ALA A 26 -71.30 0.84 1.08
C ALA A 26 -70.18 0.22 0.26
N LEU A 27 -68.98 0.16 0.83
CA LEU A 27 -67.94 -0.71 0.28
C LEU A 27 -68.61 -2.06 -0.03
N PRO A 28 -68.42 -2.64 -1.23
CA PRO A 28 -68.99 -3.95 -1.54
C PRO A 28 -68.69 -4.89 -0.37
N PRO A 29 -69.63 -5.74 0.07
CA PRO A 29 -69.42 -6.60 1.23
C PRO A 29 -68.11 -7.36 0.99
N LEU A 30 -67.09 -7.04 1.80
CA LEU A 30 -65.77 -7.60 1.59
C LEU A 30 -65.92 -9.12 1.63
N PRO A 31 -65.50 -9.86 0.57
CA PRO A 31 -65.53 -11.30 0.62
C PRO A 31 -64.61 -11.74 1.76
N LEU A 32 -65.17 -12.46 2.74
CA LEU A 32 -64.48 -13.39 3.64
C LEU A 32 -63.14 -12.93 4.29
N ASN A 33 -62.94 -11.65 4.58
CA ASN A 33 -61.73 -11.15 5.28
C ASN A 33 -61.98 -10.93 6.77
N ALA A 34 -62.66 -11.88 7.45
CA ALA A 34 -62.94 -11.80 8.90
C ALA A 34 -61.69 -11.77 9.80
N HIS A 35 -60.50 -11.91 9.20
CA HIS A 35 -59.20 -11.90 9.86
C HIS A 35 -58.46 -10.54 9.73
N GLN A 36 -59.05 -9.52 9.11
CA GLN A 36 -58.43 -8.22 8.84
C GLN A 36 -59.19 -7.06 9.49
N THR A 37 -58.44 -6.15 10.14
CA THR A 37 -58.94 -4.88 10.68
C THR A 37 -58.06 -3.74 10.17
N SER A 38 -58.67 -2.74 9.53
CA SER A 38 -57.96 -1.58 8.96
C SER A 38 -58.53 -0.26 9.46
N LEU A 39 -57.65 0.70 9.74
CA LEU A 39 -58.00 2.11 9.94
C LEU A 39 -57.36 2.93 8.82
N SER A 40 -58.21 3.53 7.99
CA SER A 40 -57.77 4.30 6.82
C SER A 40 -58.43 5.67 6.76
N ALA A 41 -57.67 6.68 6.33
CA ALA A 41 -58.19 8.01 6.01
C ALA A 41 -57.95 8.31 4.51
N ARG A 42 -59.02 8.72 3.82
CA ARG A 42 -58.99 9.10 2.40
C ARG A 42 -59.56 10.49 2.24
N THR A 43 -58.92 11.31 1.41
CA THR A 43 -59.48 12.59 0.97
C THR A 43 -60.35 12.35 -0.26
N LEU A 44 -61.64 12.68 -0.16
CA LEU A 44 -62.56 12.67 -1.29
C LEU A 44 -62.75 14.11 -1.77
N ASN A 45 -62.31 14.41 -2.99
CA ASN A 45 -62.68 15.68 -3.63
C ASN A 45 -64.08 15.54 -4.21
N ASN A 46 -65.06 16.23 -3.61
CA ASN A 46 -66.40 16.33 -4.18
C ASN A 46 -66.46 17.60 -5.03
N THR A 47 -66.10 17.52 -6.31
CA THR A 47 -66.43 18.59 -7.27
C THR A 47 -67.89 18.41 -7.69
N LYS A 48 -68.80 19.06 -6.98
CA LYS A 48 -70.09 19.44 -7.59
C LYS A 48 -70.03 20.92 -7.90
N GLU A 49 -69.67 21.26 -9.13
CA GLU A 49 -70.36 22.35 -9.83
C GLU A 49 -70.59 21.93 -11.28
N THR A 50 -71.88 21.82 -11.60
CA THR A 50 -72.54 21.88 -12.91
C THR A 50 -72.21 20.82 -13.97
N GLU A 51 -73.32 20.33 -14.54
CA GLU A 51 -73.47 19.45 -15.70
C GLU A 51 -72.42 19.71 -16.79
N ASP A 52 -71.45 18.81 -16.93
CA ASP A 52 -71.11 18.21 -18.23
C ASP A 52 -70.04 17.11 -18.05
N THR A 53 -70.10 16.17 -18.98
CA THR A 53 -69.58 14.80 -18.95
C THR A 53 -68.07 14.60 -18.71
N ASN A 54 -67.74 13.54 -17.97
CA ASN A 54 -66.43 12.86 -17.82
C ASN A 54 -65.35 13.45 -16.88
N SER A 55 -65.73 13.98 -15.72
CA SER A 55 -64.74 14.28 -14.66
C SER A 55 -64.56 13.08 -13.74
N SER A 56 -63.49 12.32 -14.01
CA SER A 56 -63.05 11.17 -13.21
C SER A 56 -62.64 11.62 -11.81
N ILE A 57 -63.23 11.03 -10.77
CA ILE A 57 -62.81 11.25 -9.39
C ILE A 57 -61.37 10.77 -9.25
N VAL A 58 -60.40 11.67 -9.19
CA VAL A 58 -59.02 11.30 -8.86
C VAL A 58 -58.92 11.23 -7.33
N GLU A 59 -59.19 10.05 -6.78
CA GLU A 59 -58.74 9.69 -5.43
C GLU A 59 -57.20 9.80 -5.41
N SER A 60 -56.62 10.67 -4.59
CA SER A 60 -55.17 10.91 -4.66
C SER A 60 -54.38 10.60 -3.39
N GLY A 61 -55.02 10.38 -2.23
CA GLY A 61 -54.28 10.14 -0.99
C GLY A 61 -54.92 9.14 -0.04
N LEU A 62 -54.11 8.16 0.39
CA LEU A 62 -54.47 7.13 1.36
C LEU A 62 -53.39 6.99 2.44
N ASN A 63 -53.79 7.17 3.70
CA ASN A 63 -53.02 6.71 4.86
C ASN A 63 -53.76 5.53 5.49
N GLU A 64 -53.03 4.46 5.81
CA GLU A 64 -53.64 3.21 6.26
C GLU A 64 -52.76 2.48 7.26
N ILE A 65 -53.40 1.91 8.29
CA ILE A 65 -52.84 0.85 9.13
C ILE A 65 -53.77 -0.36 9.06
N THR A 66 -53.21 -1.54 8.77
CA THR A 66 -53.96 -2.79 8.63
C THR A 66 -53.32 -3.89 9.45
N LEU A 67 -54.14 -4.62 10.22
CA LEU A 67 -53.77 -5.79 11.01
C LEU A 67 -54.46 -7.02 10.43
N SER A 68 -53.68 -8.03 10.02
CA SER A 68 -54.17 -9.32 9.53
C SER A 68 -53.71 -10.44 10.45
N ASN A 69 -54.61 -11.34 10.83
CA ASN A 69 -54.33 -12.43 11.76
C ASN A 69 -54.60 -13.83 11.16
N ILE A 70 -54.35 -13.99 9.86
CA ILE A 70 -54.32 -15.32 9.25
C ILE A 70 -53.13 -16.09 9.82
N LYS A 71 -53.38 -17.28 10.36
CA LYS A 71 -52.34 -18.15 10.91
C LYS A 71 -51.17 -18.34 9.91
N GLU A 72 -49.94 -18.10 10.37
CA GLU A 72 -48.68 -18.15 9.58
C GLU A 72 -48.57 -17.11 8.45
N LYS A 73 -49.49 -16.13 8.40
CA LYS A 73 -49.53 -15.02 7.44
C LYS A 73 -49.98 -13.72 8.13
N GLU A 74 -49.70 -13.60 9.41
CA GLU A 74 -50.00 -12.42 10.20
C GLU A 74 -49.20 -11.23 9.66
N GLN A 75 -49.84 -10.08 9.56
CA GLN A 75 -49.22 -8.89 8.98
C GLN A 75 -49.72 -7.63 9.67
N ILE A 76 -48.78 -6.72 9.88
CA ILE A 76 -49.07 -5.31 10.14
C ILE A 76 -48.58 -4.54 8.91
N TYR A 77 -49.49 -3.83 8.25
CA TYR A 77 -49.18 -2.94 7.14
C TYR A 77 -49.39 -1.50 7.59
N LEU A 78 -48.45 -0.63 7.26
CA LEU A 78 -48.51 0.80 7.54
C LEU A 78 -48.12 1.58 6.28
N GLN A 79 -48.97 2.51 5.87
CA GLN A 79 -48.73 3.40 4.75
C GLN A 79 -48.93 4.85 5.16
N ALA A 80 -47.92 5.66 4.86
CA ALA A 80 -48.04 7.10 4.78
C ALA A 80 -47.99 7.52 3.30
N GLN A 81 -48.98 8.27 2.83
CA GLN A 81 -49.06 8.70 1.42
C GLN A 81 -47.89 9.60 1.00
N ARG A 82 -47.35 10.37 1.94
CA ARG A 82 -46.30 11.36 1.68
C ARG A 82 -45.22 11.33 2.74
N ASP A 83 -45.57 11.74 3.96
CA ASP A 83 -44.61 11.90 5.05
C ASP A 83 -44.95 10.93 6.20
N TYR A 84 -43.96 10.16 6.65
CA TYR A 84 -44.01 9.41 7.91
C TYR A 84 -42.97 9.98 8.85
N GLU A 85 -43.42 10.52 9.98
CA GLU A 85 -42.55 11.03 11.04
C GLU A 85 -42.72 10.19 12.30
N GLU A 86 -41.60 9.74 12.88
CA GLU A 86 -41.58 9.01 14.15
C GLU A 86 -40.70 9.76 15.16
N LEU A 87 -41.27 10.10 16.32
CA LEU A 87 -40.56 10.73 17.43
C LEU A 87 -40.60 9.82 18.66
N ILE A 88 -39.46 9.26 19.01
CA ILE A 88 -39.30 8.47 20.24
C ILE A 88 -38.57 9.33 21.28
N LYS A 89 -39.28 9.75 22.33
CA LYS A 89 -38.72 10.63 23.39
C LYS A 89 -37.77 9.91 24.35
N HIS A 90 -37.75 8.58 24.32
CA HIS A 90 -36.90 7.77 25.17
C HIS A 90 -36.19 6.70 24.34
N ASN A 91 -36.53 5.42 24.51
CA ASN A 91 -35.84 4.32 23.85
C ASN A 91 -36.69 3.71 22.74
N PHE A 92 -36.07 3.42 21.60
CA PHE A 92 -36.62 2.56 20.56
C PHE A 92 -35.84 1.26 20.55
N THR A 93 -36.53 0.12 20.48
CA THR A 93 -35.88 -1.19 20.37
C THR A 93 -36.61 -1.98 19.29
N GLN A 94 -35.86 -2.47 18.31
CA GLN A 94 -36.37 -3.26 17.21
C GLN A 94 -35.63 -4.59 17.18
N LYS A 95 -36.39 -5.70 17.14
CA LYS A 95 -35.84 -7.04 16.94
C LYS A 95 -36.57 -7.70 15.78
N ILE A 96 -35.81 -8.03 14.74
CA ILE A 96 -36.30 -8.79 13.59
C ILE A 96 -35.68 -10.18 13.69
N GLN A 97 -36.51 -11.22 13.72
CA GLN A 97 -36.04 -12.61 13.88
C GLN A 97 -35.56 -13.25 12.58
N LYS A 98 -35.96 -12.67 11.44
CA LYS A 98 -35.64 -13.15 10.10
C LYS A 98 -34.93 -12.03 9.34
N ASN A 99 -35.51 -11.55 8.25
CA ASN A 99 -34.88 -10.62 7.32
C ASN A 99 -35.39 -9.19 7.53
N LYS A 100 -34.49 -8.21 7.35
CA LYS A 100 -34.81 -6.79 7.26
C LYS A 100 -34.31 -6.29 5.92
N ASP A 101 -35.22 -5.85 5.07
CA ASP A 101 -34.94 -5.20 3.80
C ASP A 101 -35.25 -3.70 3.93
N SER A 102 -34.38 -2.86 3.37
CA SER A 102 -34.55 -1.40 3.39
C SER A 102 -34.04 -0.83 2.08
N ILE A 103 -34.92 -0.16 1.36
CA ILE A 103 -34.62 0.49 0.08
C ILE A 103 -34.97 1.97 0.24
N VAL A 104 -34.02 2.83 -0.07
CA VAL A 104 -34.20 4.29 -0.11
C VAL A 104 -33.83 4.74 -1.51
N GLU A 105 -34.83 5.13 -2.29
CA GLU A 105 -34.64 5.61 -3.68
C GLU A 105 -33.92 6.97 -3.73
N GLY A 106 -34.00 7.73 -2.63
CA GLY A 106 -33.33 9.01 -2.45
C GLY A 106 -32.06 8.93 -1.59
N ALA A 107 -31.78 10.02 -0.88
CA ALA A 107 -30.65 10.09 0.04
C ALA A 107 -30.99 9.48 1.41
N TYR A 108 -30.05 8.71 1.97
CA TYR A 108 -30.10 8.23 3.35
C TYR A 108 -29.05 8.97 4.20
N ASN A 109 -29.49 9.63 5.27
CA ASN A 109 -28.61 10.33 6.20
C ASN A 109 -28.78 9.75 7.61
N GLU A 110 -27.68 9.35 8.22
CA GLU A 110 -27.64 8.86 9.60
C GLU A 110 -26.67 9.70 10.43
N ARG A 111 -27.12 10.18 11.59
CA ARG A 111 -26.29 10.99 12.49
C ARG A 111 -26.33 10.46 13.91
N ILE A 112 -25.26 9.78 14.30
CA ILE A 112 -25.04 9.30 15.67
C ILE A 112 -24.14 10.30 16.39
N LYS A 113 -24.65 10.92 17.47
CA LYS A 113 -23.91 11.94 18.23
C LYS A 113 -22.83 11.38 19.16
N LYS A 114 -22.90 10.08 19.46
CA LYS A 114 -22.02 9.39 20.41
C LYS A 114 -21.35 8.19 19.73
N ILE A 115 -21.82 6.98 20.02
CA ILE A 115 -21.18 5.73 19.63
C ILE A 115 -22.08 4.97 18.66
N HIS A 116 -21.50 4.50 17.56
CA HIS A 116 -22.13 3.54 16.64
C HIS A 116 -21.31 2.24 16.69
N THR A 117 -21.97 1.13 17.06
CA THR A 117 -21.37 -0.20 17.07
C THR A 117 -22.13 -1.06 16.07
N GLN A 118 -21.38 -1.73 15.19
CA GLN A 118 -21.92 -2.64 14.20
C GLN A 118 -21.18 -3.98 14.30
N THR A 119 -21.93 -5.05 14.50
CA THR A 119 -21.41 -6.41 14.54
C THR A 119 -22.08 -7.21 13.43
N ILE A 120 -21.27 -7.90 12.62
CA ILE A 120 -21.72 -8.78 11.55
C ILE A 120 -21.00 -10.10 11.75
N ASP A 121 -21.75 -11.16 12.08
CA ASP A 121 -21.17 -12.44 12.48
C ASP A 121 -20.60 -13.26 11.32
N LEU A 122 -21.10 -13.03 10.10
CA LEU A 122 -20.72 -13.81 8.92
C LEU A 122 -19.98 -12.99 7.87
N ALA A 123 -20.66 -12.07 7.19
CA ALA A 123 -20.08 -11.33 6.06
C ALA A 123 -20.72 -9.95 5.87
N LYS A 124 -19.88 -8.95 5.57
CA LYS A 124 -20.29 -7.60 5.17
C LYS A 124 -19.76 -7.33 3.76
N ILE A 125 -20.66 -7.03 2.83
CA ILE A 125 -20.34 -6.60 1.46
C ILE A 125 -20.78 -5.16 1.32
N VAL A 126 -19.89 -4.30 0.82
CA VAL A 126 -20.18 -2.88 0.57
C VAL A 126 -19.78 -2.54 -0.85
N SER A 127 -20.74 -2.05 -1.63
CA SER A 127 -20.53 -1.60 -3.01
C SER A 127 -20.92 -0.13 -3.12
N ILE A 128 -19.99 0.69 -3.61
CA ILE A 128 -20.19 2.14 -3.80
C ILE A 128 -20.01 2.43 -5.28
N GLY A 129 -21.02 3.00 -5.92
CA GLY A 129 -20.98 3.36 -7.35
C GLY A 129 -20.25 4.67 -7.67
N GLY A 130 -19.93 5.47 -6.63
CA GLY A 130 -19.23 6.75 -6.74
C GLY A 130 -18.07 6.85 -5.75
N GLU A 131 -17.87 8.02 -5.15
CA GLU A 131 -16.80 8.26 -4.18
C GLU A 131 -17.09 7.63 -2.81
N TYR A 132 -16.05 7.07 -2.17
CA TYR A 132 -16.09 6.62 -0.78
C TYR A 132 -15.09 7.41 0.07
N ASN A 133 -15.57 8.42 0.81
CA ASN A 133 -14.75 9.27 1.66
C ASN A 133 -14.84 8.83 3.13
N THR A 134 -13.69 8.66 3.80
CA THR A 134 -13.62 8.35 5.23
C THR A 134 -12.73 9.37 5.93
N ASN A 135 -13.32 10.17 6.81
CA ASN A 135 -12.58 11.12 7.65
C ASN A 135 -12.60 10.65 9.11
N VAL A 136 -11.43 10.54 9.72
CA VAL A 136 -11.27 10.10 11.11
C VAL A 136 -10.37 11.10 11.82
N ALA A 137 -10.91 11.77 12.85
CA ALA A 137 -10.23 12.89 13.50
C ALA A 137 -9.09 12.47 14.45
N LEU A 138 -9.15 11.25 14.99
CA LEU A 138 -8.21 10.76 16.00
C LEU A 138 -7.38 9.59 15.48
N SER A 139 -7.91 8.37 15.53
CA SER A 139 -7.19 7.15 15.14
C SER A 139 -8.08 6.19 14.35
N LYS A 140 -7.45 5.44 13.43
CA LYS A 140 -8.08 4.38 12.64
C LYS A 140 -7.23 3.12 12.75
N ASP A 141 -7.73 2.13 13.46
CA ASP A 141 -7.11 0.80 13.55
C ASP A 141 -7.82 -0.19 12.63
N THR A 142 -7.06 -1.08 12.01
CA THR A 142 -7.58 -2.14 11.13
C THR A 142 -6.88 -3.44 11.45
N ILE A 143 -7.62 -4.42 11.94
CA ILE A 143 -7.11 -5.74 12.31
C ILE A 143 -7.75 -6.75 11.37
N VAL A 144 -6.92 -7.55 10.70
CA VAL A 144 -7.35 -8.56 9.73
C VAL A 144 -6.77 -9.89 10.13
N GLY A 145 -7.62 -10.90 10.34
CA GLY A 145 -7.18 -12.20 10.87
C GLY A 145 -6.54 -13.14 9.84
N LEU A 146 -6.78 -12.94 8.55
CA LEU A 146 -6.28 -13.82 7.48
C LEU A 146 -5.54 -13.04 6.38
N SER A 147 -6.26 -12.31 5.52
CA SER A 147 -5.66 -11.63 4.36
C SER A 147 -6.26 -10.25 4.08
N HIS A 148 -5.41 -9.33 3.63
CA HIS A 148 -5.79 -7.99 3.21
C HIS A 148 -5.22 -7.72 1.82
N THR A 149 -6.10 -7.61 0.81
CA THR A 149 -5.72 -7.32 -0.58
C THR A 149 -6.28 -5.97 -0.99
N LEU A 150 -5.41 -5.10 -1.53
CA LEU A 150 -5.77 -3.79 -2.04
C LEU A 150 -5.49 -3.73 -3.55
N ASN A 151 -6.56 -3.66 -4.36
CA ASN A 151 -6.46 -3.46 -5.80
C ASN A 151 -6.85 -2.01 -6.13
N VAL A 152 -5.94 -1.27 -6.78
CA VAL A 152 -6.17 0.14 -7.15
C VAL A 152 -6.00 0.29 -8.66
N GLY A 153 -7.07 0.66 -9.35
CA GLY A 153 -7.08 0.70 -10.82
C GLY A 153 -6.38 1.89 -11.46
N ALA A 154 -6.10 2.97 -10.70
CA ALA A 154 -5.51 4.20 -11.23
C ALA A 154 -4.27 4.65 -10.46
N SER A 155 -4.43 5.13 -9.22
CA SER A 155 -3.29 5.63 -8.44
C SER A 155 -3.50 5.44 -6.94
N ASN A 156 -2.42 5.10 -6.24
CA ASN A 156 -2.38 4.99 -4.78
C ASN A 156 -1.36 6.00 -4.23
N LYS A 157 -1.81 6.97 -3.42
CA LYS A 157 -0.96 8.01 -2.84
C LYS A 157 -1.00 7.95 -1.33
N LEU A 158 0.12 7.60 -0.71
CA LEU A 158 0.30 7.61 0.74
C LEU A 158 1.07 8.88 1.15
N ARG A 159 0.57 9.60 2.16
CA ARG A 159 1.26 10.72 2.80
C ARG A 159 1.24 10.51 4.30
N VAL A 160 2.42 10.43 4.90
CA VAL A 160 2.61 10.31 6.35
C VAL A 160 3.39 11.53 6.81
N ALA A 161 2.84 12.28 7.78
CA ALA A 161 3.42 13.56 8.19
C ALA A 161 4.58 13.42 9.18
N LYS A 162 4.65 12.29 9.88
CA LYS A 162 5.69 11.94 10.85
C LYS A 162 6.28 10.59 10.43
N ASP A 163 6.09 9.57 11.25
CA ASP A 163 6.79 8.30 11.12
C ASP A 163 5.94 7.22 10.46
N SER A 164 6.60 6.34 9.70
CA SER A 164 6.03 5.13 9.12
C SER A 164 6.92 3.95 9.46
N SER A 165 6.33 2.87 9.97
CA SER A 165 7.04 1.63 10.30
C SER A 165 6.32 0.44 9.66
N GLU A 166 7.09 -0.53 9.20
CA GLU A 166 6.58 -1.76 8.61
C GLU A 166 7.36 -2.93 9.20
N TYR A 167 6.62 -3.97 9.60
CA TYR A 167 7.19 -5.24 10.04
C TYR A 167 6.55 -6.34 9.20
N VAL A 168 7.39 -7.14 8.54
CA VAL A 168 6.98 -8.30 7.75
C VAL A 168 7.63 -9.51 8.39
N GLY A 169 6.82 -10.48 8.84
CA GLY A 169 7.31 -11.65 9.57
C GLY A 169 8.03 -12.68 8.69
N GLU A 170 7.75 -12.66 7.39
CA GLU A 170 8.36 -13.53 6.38
C GLU A 170 8.91 -12.67 5.23
N ASP A 171 8.54 -12.98 3.98
CA ASP A 171 9.10 -12.32 2.80
C ASP A 171 8.34 -11.06 2.37
N LYS A 172 9.08 -10.10 1.82
CA LYS A 172 8.54 -8.92 1.13
C LYS A 172 9.01 -8.90 -0.32
N SER A 173 8.08 -9.04 -1.27
CA SER A 173 8.33 -8.86 -2.70
C SER A 173 7.85 -7.49 -3.17
N VAL A 174 8.65 -6.83 -4.01
CA VAL A 174 8.33 -5.54 -4.62
C VAL A 174 8.68 -5.61 -6.10
N GLU A 175 7.68 -5.42 -6.96
CA GLU A 175 7.83 -5.38 -8.40
C GLU A 175 7.35 -4.03 -8.93
N ILE A 176 8.17 -3.39 -9.76
CA ILE A 176 7.91 -2.08 -10.34
C ILE A 176 8.22 -2.16 -11.83
N GLN A 177 7.22 -1.97 -12.67
CA GLN A 177 7.34 -2.11 -14.13
C GLN A 177 8.04 -0.92 -14.80
N ALA A 178 8.03 0.24 -14.14
CA ALA A 178 8.65 1.46 -14.63
C ALA A 178 9.77 1.88 -13.66
N ASN A 179 9.67 3.07 -13.07
CA ASN A 179 10.78 3.66 -12.31
C ASN A 179 10.53 3.63 -10.80
N LEU A 180 11.60 3.36 -10.04
CA LEU A 180 11.67 3.58 -8.59
C LEU A 180 12.56 4.79 -8.31
N ASN A 181 12.01 5.82 -7.68
CA ASN A 181 12.76 7.00 -7.24
C ASN A 181 12.71 7.12 -5.73
N THR A 182 13.88 7.14 -5.08
CA THR A 182 14.01 7.24 -3.63
C THR A 182 14.84 8.48 -3.27
N SER A 183 14.34 9.33 -2.36
CA SER A 183 15.09 10.48 -1.85
C SER A 183 15.02 10.51 -0.33
N ILE A 184 16.18 10.37 0.31
CA ILE A 184 16.36 10.41 1.76
C ILE A 184 17.16 11.67 2.08
N LYS A 185 16.66 12.50 3.01
CA LYS A 185 17.28 13.80 3.35
C LYS A 185 18.33 13.71 4.46
N GLN A 186 18.30 12.62 5.21
CA GLN A 186 19.24 12.32 6.29
C GLN A 186 19.90 10.98 5.97
N ASP A 187 19.94 10.06 6.93
CA ASP A 187 20.71 8.83 6.82
C ASP A 187 19.87 7.66 6.28
N GLU A 188 20.52 6.80 5.48
CA GLU A 188 20.02 5.48 5.10
C GLU A 188 20.88 4.40 5.75
N ASN A 189 20.26 3.49 6.50
CA ASN A 189 20.92 2.34 7.08
C ASN A 189 20.28 1.05 6.58
N ARG A 190 21.07 0.18 5.97
CA ARG A 190 20.61 -1.11 5.44
C ARG A 190 21.45 -2.26 6.00
N ASN A 191 20.81 -3.11 6.80
CA ASN A 191 21.41 -4.31 7.35
C ASN A 191 20.84 -5.54 6.64
N VAL A 192 21.72 -6.40 6.12
CA VAL A 192 21.34 -7.66 5.46
C VAL A 192 22.05 -8.79 6.19
N GLY A 193 21.29 -9.65 6.87
CA GLY A 193 21.86 -10.79 7.61
C GLY A 193 22.31 -11.96 6.71
N GLY A 194 21.77 -12.03 5.50
CA GLY A 194 22.15 -12.99 4.47
C GLY A 194 22.88 -12.32 3.30
N ASN A 195 22.63 -12.80 2.09
CA ASN A 195 23.30 -12.32 0.89
C ASN A 195 22.59 -11.09 0.28
N LYS A 196 23.36 -10.05 -0.11
CA LYS A 196 22.89 -8.99 -1.00
C LYS A 196 23.36 -9.30 -2.43
N ARG A 197 22.41 -9.40 -3.37
CA ARG A 197 22.68 -9.50 -4.81
C ARG A 197 22.03 -8.32 -5.53
N GLU A 198 22.78 -7.71 -6.43
CA GLU A 198 22.34 -6.58 -7.25
C GLU A 198 22.74 -6.86 -8.69
N VAL A 199 21.80 -6.77 -9.61
CA VAL A 199 22.02 -6.97 -11.05
C VAL A 199 21.39 -5.80 -11.76
N VAL A 200 22.19 -5.14 -12.58
CA VAL A 200 21.79 -3.97 -13.34
C VAL A 200 22.23 -4.20 -14.78
N GLU A 201 21.29 -4.10 -15.72
CA GLU A 201 21.56 -4.28 -17.15
C GLU A 201 22.16 -3.01 -17.78
N GLY A 202 21.85 -1.85 -17.20
CA GLY A 202 22.45 -0.56 -17.55
C GLY A 202 23.57 -0.16 -16.59
N ASP A 203 23.80 1.13 -16.49
CA ASP A 203 24.90 1.69 -15.69
C ASP A 203 24.58 1.74 -14.20
N VAL A 204 25.64 1.68 -13.39
CA VAL A 204 25.60 1.92 -11.95
C VAL A 204 26.57 3.06 -11.63
N GLU A 205 26.04 4.13 -11.04
CA GLU A 205 26.82 5.30 -10.61
C GLU A 205 26.73 5.44 -9.08
N LEU A 206 27.87 5.67 -8.44
CA LEU A 206 27.98 5.82 -6.98
C LEU A 206 28.85 7.04 -6.65
N ASP A 207 28.18 8.16 -6.37
CA ASP A 207 28.83 9.41 -6.00
C ASP A 207 28.81 9.65 -4.49
N SER A 208 29.99 9.91 -3.91
CA SER A 208 30.13 10.37 -2.53
C SER A 208 31.05 11.59 -2.47
N ILE A 209 30.56 12.69 -1.89
CA ILE A 209 31.33 13.93 -1.72
C ILE A 209 32.48 13.75 -0.72
N LYS A 210 32.34 12.79 0.20
CA LYS A 210 33.34 12.53 1.25
C LYS A 210 34.12 11.27 0.94
N GLY A 211 33.68 10.14 1.48
CA GLY A 211 34.38 8.88 1.39
C GLY A 211 33.45 7.76 0.92
N LEU A 212 34.07 6.76 0.30
CA LEU A 212 33.45 5.52 -0.13
C LEU A 212 34.36 4.39 0.34
N ASN A 213 33.82 3.42 1.06
CA ASN A 213 34.61 2.36 1.69
C ASN A 213 34.05 0.99 1.29
N TYR A 214 34.89 0.14 0.71
CA TYR A 214 34.60 -1.29 0.55
C TYR A 214 35.54 -2.10 1.42
N ARG A 215 34.96 -3.00 2.24
CA ARG A 215 35.71 -3.88 3.13
C ARG A 215 35.12 -5.29 3.04
N SER A 216 35.99 -6.28 2.89
CA SER A 216 35.64 -7.71 2.87
C SER A 216 36.72 -8.48 3.63
N GLN A 217 36.32 -9.54 4.35
CA GLN A 217 37.28 -10.39 5.08
C GLN A 217 37.90 -11.48 4.21
N GLU A 218 37.24 -11.83 3.10
CA GLU A 218 37.72 -12.88 2.19
C GLU A 218 38.35 -12.27 0.93
N HIS A 219 37.53 -11.67 0.08
CA HIS A 219 37.99 -11.10 -1.18
C HIS A 219 37.11 -9.93 -1.65
N ILE A 220 37.70 -9.09 -2.51
CA ILE A 220 37.03 -8.11 -3.36
C ILE A 220 37.48 -8.42 -4.78
N ASN A 221 36.54 -8.65 -5.69
CA ASN A 221 36.84 -8.86 -7.10
C ASN A 221 36.31 -7.66 -7.91
N LEU A 222 37.20 -7.04 -8.69
CA LEU A 222 36.87 -5.94 -9.60
C LEU A 222 37.31 -6.36 -11.00
N GLN A 223 36.36 -6.43 -11.93
CA GLN A 223 36.60 -6.90 -13.29
C GLN A 223 35.79 -6.08 -14.28
N ALA A 224 36.42 -5.69 -15.38
CA ALA A 224 35.77 -5.13 -16.56
C ALA A 224 36.37 -5.77 -17.82
N ILE A 225 35.57 -5.90 -18.88
CA ILE A 225 36.03 -6.49 -20.15
C ILE A 225 36.91 -5.52 -20.94
N ASN A 226 36.60 -4.21 -20.89
CA ASN A 226 37.32 -3.20 -21.67
C ASN A 226 38.44 -2.56 -20.84
N TYR A 227 38.09 -1.76 -19.84
CA TYR A 227 39.07 -1.09 -18.98
C TYR A 227 38.52 -0.88 -17.56
N ILE A 228 39.44 -0.72 -16.62
CA ILE A 228 39.18 -0.20 -15.27
C ILE A 228 40.06 1.03 -15.12
N ASP A 229 39.43 2.19 -14.93
CA ASP A 229 40.15 3.43 -14.64
C ASP A 229 40.19 3.69 -13.14
N VAL A 230 41.39 3.97 -12.63
CA VAL A 230 41.60 4.36 -11.24
C VAL A 230 42.43 5.64 -11.23
N PHE A 231 41.83 6.72 -10.74
CA PHE A 231 42.47 8.02 -10.65
C PHE A 231 42.42 8.52 -9.20
N ALA A 232 43.56 9.00 -8.70
CA ALA A 232 43.65 9.70 -7.44
C ALA A 232 44.55 10.92 -7.61
N LYS A 233 44.08 12.09 -7.18
CA LYS A 233 44.82 13.35 -7.32
C LYS A 233 46.07 13.42 -6.44
N GLU A 234 45.99 12.88 -5.23
CA GLU A 234 47.05 13.02 -4.23
C GLU A 234 47.87 11.75 -4.06
N SER A 235 47.22 10.61 -3.79
CA SER A 235 47.92 9.36 -3.56
C SER A 235 47.11 8.16 -4.03
N PHE A 236 47.83 7.19 -4.61
CA PHE A 236 47.35 5.85 -4.85
C PHE A 236 48.30 4.89 -4.14
N SER A 237 47.76 3.97 -3.33
CA SER A 237 48.57 3.01 -2.57
C SER A 237 47.99 1.61 -2.69
N THR A 238 48.87 0.63 -2.79
CA THR A 238 48.54 -0.80 -2.73
C THR A 238 49.52 -1.46 -1.78
N GLN A 239 49.03 -2.39 -0.96
CA GLN A 239 49.83 -3.09 0.03
C GLN A 239 49.35 -4.52 0.18
N THR A 240 50.29 -5.46 0.24
CA THR A 240 50.02 -6.88 0.48
C THR A 240 51.12 -7.45 1.39
N ASP A 241 50.77 -8.40 2.25
CA ASP A 241 51.74 -9.03 3.16
C ASP A 241 52.51 -10.19 2.53
N LYS A 242 51.95 -10.80 1.48
CA LYS A 242 52.50 -12.01 0.84
C LYS A 242 52.97 -11.75 -0.58
N GLN A 243 52.05 -11.42 -1.48
CA GLN A 243 52.33 -11.31 -2.90
C GLN A 243 51.53 -10.17 -3.51
N HIS A 244 52.24 -9.29 -4.20
CA HIS A 244 51.69 -8.31 -5.13
C HIS A 244 52.05 -8.75 -6.55
N THR A 245 51.10 -8.77 -7.47
CA THR A 245 51.33 -9.25 -8.84
C THR A 245 50.65 -8.33 -9.84
N GLU A 246 51.41 -7.95 -10.85
CA GLU A 246 50.94 -7.16 -11.98
C GLU A 246 51.38 -7.90 -13.25
N THR A 247 50.44 -8.14 -14.15
CA THR A 247 50.68 -8.83 -15.41
C THR A 247 49.97 -8.07 -16.51
N ALA A 248 50.72 -7.70 -17.53
CA ALA A 248 50.23 -6.95 -18.68
C ALA A 248 51.12 -7.28 -19.88
N ASP A 249 50.59 -7.08 -21.08
CA ASP A 249 51.39 -7.13 -22.31
C ASP A 249 52.43 -6.01 -22.33
N SER A 250 52.03 -4.81 -21.88
CA SER A 250 52.92 -3.67 -21.70
C SER A 250 52.60 -2.93 -20.41
N LYS A 251 53.65 -2.47 -19.71
CA LYS A 251 53.54 -1.63 -18.51
C LYS A 251 54.39 -0.39 -18.69
N TYR A 252 53.77 0.78 -18.52
CA TYR A 252 54.45 2.08 -18.57
C TYR A 252 54.53 2.68 -17.17
N SER A 253 55.61 3.39 -16.86
CA SER A 253 55.79 4.07 -15.59
C SER A 253 56.61 5.34 -15.81
N GLU A 254 55.96 6.48 -15.65
CA GLU A 254 56.61 7.80 -15.73
C GLU A 254 56.62 8.42 -14.34
N ILE A 255 57.82 8.52 -13.76
CA ILE A 255 58.02 9.01 -12.40
C ILE A 255 58.86 10.29 -12.47
N GLN A 256 58.26 11.43 -12.10
CA GLN A 256 58.90 12.74 -12.24
C GLN A 256 60.04 12.98 -11.25
N THR A 257 60.01 12.32 -10.09
CA THR A 257 61.00 12.51 -9.04
C THR A 257 61.74 11.20 -8.77
N ASN A 258 61.30 10.42 -7.80
CA ASN A 258 62.03 9.25 -7.32
C ASN A 258 61.32 7.95 -7.71
N TYR A 259 62.03 7.07 -8.41
CA TYR A 259 61.64 5.68 -8.58
C TYR A 259 62.55 4.79 -7.72
N SER A 260 62.01 4.18 -6.67
CA SER A 260 62.76 3.37 -5.70
C SER A 260 62.25 1.94 -5.69
N VAL A 261 63.18 0.99 -5.71
CA VAL A 261 62.90 -0.44 -5.55
C VAL A 261 63.78 -0.96 -4.41
N ASN A 262 63.16 -1.40 -3.33
CA ASN A 262 63.85 -1.96 -2.16
C ASN A 262 63.39 -3.41 -1.97
N ALA A 263 64.33 -4.34 -1.90
CA ALA A 263 64.05 -5.75 -1.66
C ALA A 263 64.98 -6.31 -0.58
N GLY A 264 64.45 -7.16 0.30
CA GLY A 264 65.22 -7.78 1.38
C GLY A 264 66.12 -8.94 0.94
N ASN A 265 65.96 -9.45 -0.29
CA ASN A 265 66.72 -10.59 -0.79
C ASN A 265 67.30 -10.36 -2.19
N THR A 266 66.46 -10.10 -3.19
CA THR A 266 66.90 -10.01 -4.59
C THR A 266 66.02 -9.06 -5.40
N ILE A 267 66.63 -8.30 -6.32
CA ILE A 267 65.96 -7.56 -7.39
C ILE A 267 66.41 -8.17 -8.73
N ILE A 268 65.46 -8.47 -9.62
CA ILE A 268 65.73 -9.09 -10.93
C ILE A 268 65.12 -8.21 -12.03
N HIS A 269 65.95 -7.81 -12.99
CA HIS A 269 65.52 -7.25 -14.26
C HIS A 269 65.87 -8.24 -15.37
N GLN A 270 64.87 -8.81 -16.04
CA GLN A 270 65.04 -9.91 -17.00
C GLN A 270 64.42 -9.58 -18.37
N VAL A 271 65.14 -9.89 -19.45
CA VAL A 271 64.66 -9.84 -20.84
C VAL A 271 65.15 -11.08 -21.58
N GLY A 272 64.26 -12.04 -21.84
CA GLY A 272 64.66 -13.34 -22.42
C GLY A 272 65.71 -14.02 -21.53
N ASP A 273 66.90 -14.29 -22.05
CA ASP A 273 68.05 -14.84 -21.30
C ASP A 273 68.95 -13.77 -20.66
N THR A 274 68.76 -12.49 -20.99
CA THR A 274 69.57 -11.36 -20.48
C THR A 274 69.03 -10.87 -19.14
N SER A 275 69.90 -10.68 -18.15
CA SER A 275 69.48 -10.31 -16.79
C SER A 275 70.44 -9.38 -16.05
N ILE A 276 69.89 -8.58 -15.14
CA ILE A 276 70.60 -7.92 -14.05
C ILE A 276 69.95 -8.39 -12.75
N THR A 277 70.75 -9.01 -11.88
CA THR A 277 70.32 -9.53 -10.58
C THR A 277 71.13 -8.87 -9.47
N ALA A 278 70.47 -8.07 -8.63
CA ALA A 278 71.08 -7.53 -7.42
C ALA A 278 70.70 -8.39 -6.20
N LYS A 279 71.70 -8.74 -5.40
CA LYS A 279 71.56 -9.44 -4.11
C LYS A 279 72.14 -8.56 -2.99
N GLY A 280 72.05 -9.02 -1.74
CA GLY A 280 72.56 -8.26 -0.59
C GLY A 280 74.07 -8.02 -0.58
N ASP A 281 74.85 -8.85 -1.28
CA ASP A 281 76.32 -8.85 -1.25
C ASP A 281 76.98 -8.77 -2.64
N CYS A 282 76.20 -8.90 -3.73
CA CYS A 282 76.71 -8.87 -5.09
C CYS A 282 75.71 -8.36 -6.13
N VAL A 283 76.21 -7.95 -7.29
CA VAL A 283 75.43 -7.69 -8.51
C VAL A 283 75.92 -8.61 -9.63
N ILE A 284 75.00 -9.27 -10.31
CA ILE A 284 75.28 -10.21 -11.40
C ILE A 284 74.60 -9.70 -12.68
N ILE A 285 75.37 -9.60 -13.77
CA ILE A 285 74.87 -9.23 -15.10
C ILE A 285 75.13 -10.41 -16.05
N LYS A 286 74.10 -10.87 -16.75
CA LYS A 286 74.22 -11.95 -17.76
C LYS A 286 73.70 -11.48 -19.10
N ALA A 287 74.48 -11.65 -20.16
CA ALA A 287 74.07 -11.34 -21.53
C ALA A 287 74.91 -12.15 -22.53
N GLY A 288 74.28 -12.74 -23.56
CA GLY A 288 74.97 -13.38 -24.67
C GLY A 288 75.97 -14.49 -24.28
N GLY A 289 75.71 -15.21 -23.18
CA GLY A 289 76.61 -16.25 -22.65
C GLY A 289 77.73 -15.76 -21.72
N VAL A 290 77.87 -14.44 -21.52
CA VAL A 290 78.82 -13.82 -20.58
C VAL A 290 78.14 -13.56 -19.23
N GLU A 291 78.86 -13.81 -18.14
CA GLU A 291 78.45 -13.47 -16.76
C GLU A 291 79.48 -12.53 -16.13
N VAL A 292 79.02 -11.38 -15.64
CA VAL A 292 79.80 -10.42 -14.85
C VAL A 292 79.28 -10.44 -13.41
N VAL A 293 80.16 -10.60 -12.44
CA VAL A 293 79.85 -10.57 -11.01
C VAL A 293 80.65 -9.47 -10.34
N ILE A 294 79.98 -8.59 -9.62
CA ILE A 294 80.57 -7.56 -8.77
C ILE A 294 80.23 -7.90 -7.33
N ASP A 295 81.24 -8.16 -6.50
CA ASP A 295 81.09 -8.48 -5.09
C ASP A 295 82.20 -7.79 -4.25
N SER A 296 82.27 -8.13 -2.96
CA SER A 296 83.30 -7.61 -2.04
C SER A 296 84.76 -7.91 -2.44
N LYS A 297 85.00 -8.86 -3.36
CA LYS A 297 86.32 -9.24 -3.86
C LYS A 297 86.67 -8.54 -5.18
N GLY A 298 85.74 -7.78 -5.77
CA GLY A 298 85.94 -7.03 -7.00
C GLY A 298 85.06 -7.48 -8.15
N LEU A 299 85.58 -7.41 -9.38
CA LEU A 299 84.87 -7.71 -10.62
C LEU A 299 85.40 -9.01 -11.26
N ILE A 300 84.51 -9.95 -11.54
CA ILE A 300 84.80 -11.23 -12.18
C ILE A 300 84.00 -11.35 -13.48
N VAL A 301 84.67 -11.68 -14.59
CA VAL A 301 84.03 -11.95 -15.89
C VAL A 301 84.25 -13.41 -16.26
N LYS A 302 83.18 -14.10 -16.67
CA LYS A 302 83.19 -15.49 -17.13
C LYS A 302 82.64 -15.58 -18.55
N GLY A 303 83.30 -16.37 -19.39
CA GLY A 303 82.82 -16.67 -20.75
C GLY A 303 83.08 -15.58 -21.80
N GLY A 304 83.86 -14.55 -21.47
CA GLY A 304 84.21 -13.45 -22.39
C GLY A 304 85.60 -12.87 -22.13
N GLU A 305 86.03 -11.93 -22.98
CA GLU A 305 87.29 -11.19 -22.82
C GLU A 305 87.11 -9.97 -21.91
N VAL A 306 88.09 -9.72 -21.02
CA VAL A 306 88.20 -8.45 -20.28
C VAL A 306 89.24 -7.59 -20.99
N LYS A 307 88.81 -6.46 -21.56
CA LYS A 307 89.69 -5.43 -22.12
C LYS A 307 89.68 -4.23 -21.19
N ALA A 308 90.83 -3.90 -20.61
CA ALA A 308 91.05 -2.66 -19.88
C ALA A 308 91.71 -1.66 -20.84
N GLU A 309 91.02 -0.54 -21.12
CA GLU A 309 91.56 0.61 -21.84
C GLU A 309 92.08 1.67 -20.87
#